data_AF-A0A3N5EY64-F1
#
_entry.id   AF-A0A3N5EY64-F1
#
_cell.length_a   1.000
_cell.length_b   1.000
_cell.length_c   1.000
_cell.angle_alpha   90.00
_cell.angle_beta   90.00
_cell.angle_gamma   90.00
#
_symmetry.space_group_name_H-M   'P 1'
#
loop_
_entity.id
_entity.type
_entity.pdbx_description
1 polymer ?
#
loop_
_entity_poly.entity_id
_entity_poly.type
_entity_poly.pdbx_seq_one_letter_code
_entity_poly.pdbx_strand_id
1 'polypeptide(L)'
;MLHTLNGLLFAASLFLVAGGLWLRDRLPAPAAILEASLPEPTQVAQRRAPFTVASGGVDYTVAPLHTYELRGLVVSRHDTSVWWNPTHRSWWKDHLNVADLCVVWGENLRGGVYRELDYTSGSFTCYVASRDMQTWNRFDQTGFSNNHLLTADPRVAKLLRSVRPGDQIVVRGWLAEYGHDAGMPFRRGTSVRRDDTGNGACETVWVEEARVTRRANAGWRAAVPVGWIGVLLSLIFWVLLPPRDVD
;
A
#
# COMPACT_ATOMS: atom_id res chain seq x y z
N MET A 1 -43.07 -3.12 15.24
CA MET A 1 -42.36 -3.85 14.15
C MET A 1 -41.31 -2.98 13.44
N LEU A 2 -41.67 -1.82 12.86
CA LEU A 2 -40.73 -0.98 12.10
C LEU A 2 -39.51 -0.50 12.91
N HIS A 3 -39.71 -0.07 14.16
CA HIS A 3 -38.59 0.30 15.02
C HIS A 3 -37.65 -0.86 15.35
N THR A 4 -38.18 -2.08 15.47
CA THR A 4 -37.38 -3.29 15.72
C THR A 4 -36.55 -3.63 14.49
N LEU A 5 -37.16 -3.59 13.30
CA LEU A 5 -36.46 -3.78 12.03
C LEU A 5 -35.36 -2.73 11.81
N ASN A 6 -35.64 -1.46 12.13
CA ASN A 6 -34.62 -0.40 12.06
C ASN A 6 -33.45 -0.66 13.03
N GLY A 7 -33.74 -1.10 14.25
CA GLY A 7 -32.71 -1.45 15.23
C GLY A 7 -31.84 -2.64 14.77
N LEU A 8 -32.44 -3.65 14.15
CA LEU A 8 -31.71 -4.77 13.56
C LEU A 8 -30.83 -4.34 12.39
N LEU A 9 -31.35 -3.47 11.49
CA LEU A 9 -30.58 -2.89 10.39
C LEU A 9 -29.37 -2.12 10.92
N PHE A 10 -29.56 -1.28 11.93
CA PHE A 10 -28.47 -0.52 12.55
C PHE A 10 -27.39 -1.45 13.11
N ALA A 11 -27.79 -2.44 13.91
CA ALA A 11 -26.86 -3.38 14.54
C ALA A 11 -26.10 -4.22 13.50
N ALA A 12 -26.79 -4.74 12.48
CA ALA A 12 -26.16 -5.47 11.39
C ALA A 12 -25.18 -4.60 10.59
N SER A 13 -25.53 -3.34 10.37
CA SER A 13 -24.68 -2.37 9.66
C SER A 13 -23.41 -2.06 10.44
N LEU A 14 -23.51 -1.83 11.75
CA LEU A 14 -22.34 -1.66 12.62
C LEU A 14 -21.46 -2.91 12.65
N PHE A 15 -22.06 -4.10 12.69
CA PHE A 15 -21.32 -5.36 12.64
C PHE A 15 -20.56 -5.51 11.31
N LEU A 16 -21.18 -5.16 10.17
CA LEU A 16 -20.52 -5.14 8.86
C LEU A 16 -19.36 -4.14 8.80
N VAL A 17 -19.52 -2.95 9.37
CA VAL A 17 -18.43 -1.97 9.47
C VAL A 17 -17.30 -2.52 10.32
N ALA A 18 -17.59 -3.00 11.54
CA ALA A 18 -16.58 -3.50 12.46
C ALA A 18 -15.82 -4.70 11.89
N GLY A 19 -16.55 -5.71 11.37
CA GLY A 19 -15.96 -6.87 10.70
C GLY A 19 -15.16 -6.48 9.46
N GLY A 20 -15.69 -5.56 8.66
CA GLY A 20 -15.00 -5.02 7.49
C GLY A 20 -13.69 -4.33 7.85
N LEU A 21 -13.67 -3.45 8.87
CA LEU A 21 -12.46 -2.77 9.35
C LEU A 21 -11.41 -3.76 9.88
N TRP A 22 -11.85 -4.81 10.58
CA TRP A 22 -10.97 -5.82 11.17
C TRP A 22 -10.38 -6.80 10.15
N LEU A 23 -11.11 -7.10 9.07
CA LEU A 23 -10.78 -8.18 8.13
C LEU A 23 -10.26 -7.69 6.77
N ARG A 24 -10.53 -6.44 6.38
CA ARG A 24 -10.23 -5.92 5.03
C ARG A 24 -8.75 -5.93 4.62
N ASP A 25 -7.84 -5.85 5.59
CA ASP A 25 -6.39 -5.73 5.35
C ASP A 25 -5.62 -6.95 5.89
N ARG A 26 -6.32 -8.04 6.27
CA ARG A 26 -5.67 -9.29 6.68
C ARG A 26 -4.90 -9.92 5.51
N LEU A 27 -3.68 -10.36 5.79
CA LEU A 27 -2.84 -11.02 4.79
C LEU A 27 -3.44 -12.36 4.36
N PRO A 28 -3.48 -12.67 3.05
CA PRO A 28 -4.06 -13.89 2.52
C PRO A 28 -3.29 -15.13 3.00
N ALA A 29 -3.94 -16.30 3.03
CA ALA A 29 -3.24 -17.56 3.26
C ALA A 29 -2.31 -17.92 2.08
N PRO A 30 -1.27 -18.76 2.27
CA PRO A 30 -0.34 -19.13 1.20
C PRO A 30 -1.04 -19.72 -0.03
N ALA A 31 -2.11 -20.51 0.17
CA ALA A 31 -2.92 -21.06 -0.93
C ALA A 31 -3.61 -20.00 -1.83
N ALA A 32 -3.72 -18.76 -1.38
CA ALA A 32 -4.28 -17.66 -2.15
C ALA A 32 -3.19 -16.80 -2.85
N ILE A 33 -1.91 -17.09 -2.62
CA ILE A 33 -0.78 -16.48 -3.32
C ILE A 33 -0.69 -17.07 -4.74
N LEU A 34 -0.51 -16.20 -5.73
CA LEU A 34 -0.30 -16.58 -7.11
C LEU A 34 1.16 -17.01 -7.30
N GLU A 35 1.39 -18.09 -8.04
CA GLU A 35 2.74 -18.50 -8.47
C GLU A 35 3.48 -17.34 -9.18
N ALA A 36 2.76 -16.51 -9.93
CA ALA A 36 3.30 -15.34 -10.60
C ALA A 36 3.83 -14.24 -9.66
N SER A 37 3.55 -14.32 -8.35
CA SER A 37 4.04 -13.39 -7.32
C SER A 37 5.27 -13.91 -6.56
N LEU A 38 5.71 -15.14 -6.84
CA LEU A 38 6.87 -15.75 -6.18
C LEU A 38 8.23 -15.34 -6.75
N PRO A 39 8.42 -15.11 -8.07
CA PRO A 39 9.72 -14.75 -8.61
C PRO A 39 10.29 -13.49 -7.96
N GLU A 40 11.59 -13.49 -7.76
CA GLU A 40 12.32 -12.31 -7.29
C GLU A 40 12.24 -11.15 -8.30
N PRO A 41 12.35 -9.89 -7.82
CA PRO A 41 12.36 -8.74 -8.70
C PRO A 41 13.50 -8.82 -9.71
N THR A 42 13.19 -8.63 -11.00
CA THR A 42 14.24 -8.57 -12.02
C THR A 42 14.83 -7.17 -12.07
N GLN A 43 16.15 -7.08 -12.02
CA GLN A 43 16.89 -5.83 -12.08
C GLN A 43 18.01 -5.94 -13.13
N VAL A 44 17.97 -5.14 -14.20
CA VAL A 44 19.00 -5.16 -15.25
C VAL A 44 19.56 -3.75 -15.46
N ALA A 45 20.88 -3.62 -15.41
CA ALA A 45 21.54 -2.33 -15.60
C ALA A 45 21.19 -1.75 -16.97
N GLN A 46 20.88 -0.45 -17.00
CA GLN A 46 20.57 0.26 -18.23
C GLN A 46 21.31 1.59 -18.32
N ARG A 47 21.36 2.17 -19.53
CA ARG A 47 22.01 3.46 -19.80
C ARG A 47 21.01 4.46 -20.37
N ARG A 48 19.90 4.67 -19.66
CA ARG A 48 18.93 5.69 -20.04
C ARG A 48 19.42 7.05 -19.51
N ALA A 49 19.37 8.08 -20.35
CA ALA A 49 19.72 9.42 -19.92
C ALA A 49 18.72 9.91 -18.85
N PRO A 50 19.17 10.70 -17.86
CA PRO A 50 18.26 11.40 -16.97
C PRO A 50 17.27 12.26 -17.74
N PHE A 51 16.06 12.40 -17.22
CA PHE A 51 15.01 13.22 -17.82
C PHE A 51 14.32 14.08 -16.77
N THR A 52 13.69 15.16 -17.22
CA THR A 52 12.94 16.07 -16.36
C THR A 52 11.45 15.75 -16.41
N VAL A 53 10.78 15.83 -15.27
CA VAL A 53 9.33 15.68 -15.16
C VAL A 53 8.75 16.69 -14.17
N ALA A 54 7.67 17.35 -14.56
CA ALA A 54 6.96 18.30 -13.71
C ALA A 54 5.89 17.57 -12.87
N SER A 55 5.85 17.83 -11.57
CA SER A 55 4.75 17.43 -10.68
C SER A 55 4.51 18.47 -9.59
N GLY A 56 3.26 18.84 -9.35
CA GLY A 56 2.91 19.81 -8.30
C GLY A 56 3.59 21.19 -8.43
N GLY A 57 3.90 21.61 -9.66
CA GLY A 57 4.62 22.87 -9.92
C GLY A 57 6.13 22.82 -9.64
N VAL A 58 6.70 21.63 -9.45
CA VAL A 58 8.14 21.39 -9.28
C VAL A 58 8.65 20.53 -10.42
N ASP A 59 9.78 20.93 -11.00
CA ASP A 59 10.52 20.14 -11.99
C ASP A 59 11.52 19.23 -11.29
N TYR A 60 11.36 17.92 -11.49
CA TYR A 60 12.24 16.89 -10.95
C TYR A 60 13.14 16.35 -12.05
N THR A 61 14.40 16.13 -11.74
CA THR A 61 15.31 15.32 -12.55
C THR A 61 15.25 13.89 -12.05
N VAL A 62 14.92 12.94 -12.92
CA VAL A 62 14.90 11.50 -12.64
C VAL A 62 16.05 10.86 -13.42
N ALA A 63 16.90 10.11 -12.74
CA ALA A 63 18.05 9.39 -13.29
C ALA A 63 17.83 7.87 -13.17
N PRO A 64 17.38 7.20 -14.25
CA PRO A 64 17.16 5.76 -14.23
C PRO A 64 18.48 4.97 -14.21
N LEU A 65 18.58 3.96 -13.35
CA LEU A 65 19.79 3.12 -13.19
C LEU A 65 19.60 1.71 -13.72
N HIS A 66 18.48 1.08 -13.38
CA HIS A 66 18.17 -0.31 -13.78
C HIS A 66 16.73 -0.41 -14.27
N THR A 67 16.47 -1.26 -15.26
CA THR A 67 15.10 -1.74 -15.48
C THR A 67 14.69 -2.58 -14.28
N TYR A 68 13.42 -2.46 -13.90
CA TYR A 68 12.91 -3.08 -12.70
C TYR A 68 11.50 -3.64 -12.91
N GLU A 69 11.31 -4.89 -12.51
CA GLU A 69 10.00 -5.54 -12.43
C GLU A 69 9.87 -6.23 -11.08
N LEU A 70 8.94 -5.74 -10.27
CA LEU A 70 8.58 -6.29 -8.97
C LEU A 70 7.26 -7.00 -9.06
N ARG A 71 7.22 -8.23 -8.55
CA ARG A 71 5.99 -9.01 -8.34
C ARG A 71 5.97 -9.46 -6.90
N GLY A 72 4.84 -9.30 -6.22
CA GLY A 72 4.78 -9.69 -4.82
C GLY A 72 3.49 -9.33 -4.11
N LEU A 73 3.49 -9.58 -2.82
CA LEU A 73 2.41 -9.28 -1.89
C LEU A 73 2.71 -7.99 -1.14
N VAL A 74 1.76 -7.06 -1.12
CA VAL A 74 1.85 -5.88 -0.27
C VAL A 74 1.51 -6.26 1.16
N VAL A 75 2.44 -6.06 2.09
CA VAL A 75 2.27 -6.38 3.51
C VAL A 75 2.04 -5.15 4.38
N SER A 76 2.54 -3.99 3.93
CA SER A 76 2.29 -2.71 4.57
C SER A 76 2.33 -1.59 3.54
N ARG A 77 1.71 -0.46 3.88
CA ARG A 77 1.64 0.73 3.03
C ARG A 77 1.77 1.96 3.90
N HIS A 78 2.64 2.88 3.49
CA HIS A 78 2.60 4.25 3.98
C HIS A 78 1.92 5.12 2.93
N ASP A 79 0.83 5.77 3.34
CA ASP A 79 0.14 6.72 2.48
C ASP A 79 0.79 8.09 2.63
N THR A 80 1.52 8.52 1.60
CA THR A 80 2.18 9.83 1.55
C THR A 80 1.19 10.98 1.31
N SER A 81 -0.11 10.68 1.13
CA SER A 81 -1.15 11.63 0.70
C SER A 81 -2.32 11.80 1.67
N VAL A 82 -2.25 11.25 2.90
CA VAL A 82 -3.36 11.37 3.85
C VAL A 82 -3.58 12.82 4.29
N TRP A 83 -4.83 13.27 4.15
CA TRP A 83 -5.33 14.61 4.45
C TRP A 83 -5.13 15.08 5.90
N TRP A 84 -4.82 14.17 6.84
CA TRP A 84 -4.48 14.48 8.23
C TRP A 84 -2.97 14.41 8.54
N ASN A 85 -2.12 14.03 7.59
CA ASN A 85 -0.67 13.96 7.78
C ASN A 85 0.04 14.91 6.79
N PRO A 86 0.18 16.20 7.11
CA PRO A 86 0.78 17.18 6.21
C PRO A 86 2.30 17.00 6.05
N THR A 87 2.95 16.04 6.72
CA THR A 87 4.42 16.02 6.87
C THR A 87 5.19 15.85 5.55
N HIS A 88 4.74 14.99 4.61
CA HIS A 88 5.44 14.81 3.32
C HIS A 88 5.22 15.94 2.32
N ARG A 89 3.97 16.41 2.16
CA ARG A 89 3.66 17.55 1.28
C ARG A 89 4.20 18.87 1.82
N SER A 90 4.20 19.06 3.13
CA SER A 90 4.52 20.36 3.75
C SER A 90 6.01 20.59 3.99
N TRP A 91 6.84 19.54 4.14
CA TRP A 91 8.25 19.72 4.50
C TRP A 91 9.21 19.52 3.32
N TRP A 92 8.90 18.59 2.39
CA TRP A 92 9.80 18.22 1.29
C TRP A 92 9.25 18.53 -0.10
N LYS A 93 7.98 18.99 -0.20
CA LYS A 93 7.28 19.24 -1.46
C LYS A 93 7.43 18.07 -2.45
N ASP A 94 7.47 16.82 -1.99
CA ASP A 94 7.58 15.66 -2.89
C ASP A 94 6.20 15.31 -3.46
N HIS A 95 5.95 15.81 -4.67
CA HIS A 95 4.73 15.57 -5.43
C HIS A 95 4.87 14.39 -6.41
N LEU A 96 6.08 13.85 -6.56
CA LEU A 96 6.37 12.79 -7.52
C LEU A 96 6.16 11.40 -6.92
N ASN A 97 6.40 11.26 -5.61
CA ASN A 97 6.02 10.06 -4.88
C ASN A 97 4.50 9.94 -4.69
N VAL A 98 3.94 8.81 -5.12
CA VAL A 98 2.49 8.57 -5.04
C VAL A 98 2.08 7.57 -3.97
N ALA A 99 2.98 6.67 -3.56
CA ALA A 99 2.76 5.66 -2.54
C ALA A 99 4.07 4.97 -2.15
N ASP A 100 4.18 4.59 -0.87
CA ASP A 100 5.23 3.69 -0.41
C ASP A 100 4.63 2.34 -0.05
N LEU A 101 5.15 1.27 -0.65
CA LEU A 101 4.66 -0.10 -0.47
C LEU A 101 5.76 -0.98 0.09
N CYS A 102 5.48 -1.64 1.21
CA CYS A 102 6.28 -2.77 1.66
C CYS A 102 5.81 -4.02 0.96
N VAL A 103 6.68 -4.64 0.17
CA VAL A 103 6.36 -5.79 -0.68
C VAL A 103 7.24 -6.97 -0.31
N VAL A 104 6.64 -8.16 -0.25
CA VAL A 104 7.27 -9.44 0.04
C VAL A 104 7.11 -10.37 -1.15
N TRP A 105 8.14 -11.18 -1.44
CA TRP A 105 8.18 -12.16 -2.53
C TRP A 105 8.93 -13.43 -2.12
N GLY A 106 9.15 -14.36 -3.06
CA GLY A 106 10.06 -15.50 -2.86
C GLY A 106 9.65 -16.48 -1.77
N GLU A 107 10.66 -17.00 -1.06
CA GLU A 107 10.49 -18.00 0.01
C GLU A 107 9.62 -17.50 1.15
N ASN A 108 9.63 -16.19 1.42
CA ASN A 108 8.75 -15.62 2.44
C ASN A 108 7.29 -15.93 2.14
N LEU A 109 6.86 -15.80 0.87
CA LEU A 109 5.50 -16.13 0.44
C LEU A 109 5.25 -17.64 0.39
N ARG A 110 6.20 -18.41 -0.14
CA ARG A 110 6.09 -19.87 -0.27
C ARG A 110 5.97 -20.57 1.08
N GLY A 111 6.81 -20.19 2.04
CA GLY A 111 6.83 -20.72 3.40
C GLY A 111 5.75 -20.15 4.32
N GLY A 112 5.06 -19.07 3.93
CA GLY A 112 3.96 -18.50 4.70
C GLY A 112 4.37 -17.64 5.90
N VAL A 113 5.66 -17.48 6.17
CA VAL A 113 6.20 -16.72 7.32
C VAL A 113 5.74 -15.26 7.32
N TYR A 114 5.42 -14.70 6.14
CA TYR A 114 4.88 -13.34 6.00
C TYR A 114 3.58 -13.08 6.78
N ARG A 115 2.88 -14.10 7.28
CA ARG A 115 1.66 -13.94 8.08
C ARG A 115 1.92 -13.93 9.58
N GLU A 116 3.12 -14.31 9.99
CA GLU A 116 3.56 -14.44 11.38
C GLU A 116 4.43 -13.24 11.82
N LEU A 117 4.62 -12.27 10.92
CA LEU A 117 5.43 -11.09 11.10
C LEU A 117 4.54 -9.83 11.17
N ASP A 118 5.01 -8.87 11.93
CA ASP A 118 4.39 -7.55 12.06
C ASP A 118 5.12 -6.55 11.15
N TYR A 119 4.38 -5.86 10.27
CA TYR A 119 4.94 -4.92 9.29
C TYR A 119 4.46 -3.50 9.51
N THR A 120 5.40 -2.56 9.60
CA THR A 120 5.09 -1.13 9.73
C THR A 120 5.87 -0.32 8.70
N SER A 121 5.18 0.48 7.89
CA SER A 121 5.84 1.40 6.96
C SER A 121 5.99 2.78 7.59
N GLY A 122 7.23 3.23 7.76
CA GLY A 122 7.57 4.62 7.99
C GLY A 122 7.71 5.39 6.68
N SER A 123 8.14 6.66 6.78
CA SER A 123 8.36 7.53 5.62
C SER A 123 9.39 6.99 4.62
N PHE A 124 10.35 6.20 5.08
CA PHE A 124 11.50 5.75 4.28
C PHE A 124 11.99 4.35 4.68
N THR A 125 11.16 3.54 5.34
CA THR A 125 11.59 2.22 5.82
C THR A 125 10.38 1.34 6.04
N CYS A 126 10.45 0.09 5.58
CA CYS A 126 9.55 -0.95 6.05
C CYS A 126 10.21 -1.66 7.21
N TYR A 127 9.60 -1.58 8.39
CA TYR A 127 10.00 -2.30 9.58
C TYR A 127 9.28 -3.64 9.63
N VAL A 128 10.06 -4.69 9.86
CA VAL A 128 9.57 -6.05 10.07
C VAL A 128 9.95 -6.46 11.48
N ALA A 129 8.99 -6.96 12.25
CA ALA A 129 9.20 -7.49 13.58
C ALA A 129 8.63 -8.91 13.67
N SER A 130 9.26 -9.73 14.51
CA SER A 130 8.77 -11.04 14.89
C SER A 130 8.62 -11.13 16.40
N ARG A 131 7.69 -11.98 16.86
CA ARG A 131 7.45 -12.23 18.29
C ARG A 131 8.45 -13.21 18.88
N ASP A 132 9.10 -14.01 18.05
CA ASP A 132 10.01 -15.07 18.47
C ASP A 132 11.13 -15.29 17.44
N MET A 133 12.23 -15.87 17.91
CA MET A 133 13.42 -16.09 17.08
C MET A 133 13.21 -17.21 16.05
N GLN A 134 12.32 -18.18 16.30
CA GLN A 134 12.09 -19.27 15.36
C GLN A 134 11.43 -18.76 14.07
N THR A 135 10.42 -17.90 14.23
CA THR A 135 9.75 -17.21 13.13
C THR A 135 10.72 -16.28 12.40
N TRP A 136 11.52 -15.49 13.15
CA TRP A 136 12.54 -14.63 12.55
C TRP A 136 13.55 -15.40 11.69
N ASN A 137 14.01 -16.57 12.16
CA ASN A 137 14.97 -17.39 11.42
C ASN A 137 14.41 -18.01 10.12
N ARG A 138 13.07 -18.08 9.96
CA ARG A 138 12.44 -18.49 8.70
C ARG A 138 12.26 -17.34 7.70
N PHE A 139 12.44 -16.10 8.15
CA PHE A 139 12.25 -14.92 7.31
C PHE A 139 13.51 -14.64 6.49
N ASP A 140 13.35 -14.69 5.17
CA ASP A 140 14.38 -14.28 4.23
C ASP A 140 14.39 -12.74 4.12
N GLN A 141 15.42 -12.11 4.68
CA GLN A 141 15.57 -10.66 4.67
C GLN A 141 15.83 -10.08 3.27
N THR A 142 16.22 -10.91 2.29
CA THR A 142 16.36 -10.47 0.89
C THR A 142 15.06 -10.57 0.09
N GLY A 143 14.06 -11.24 0.67
CA GLY A 143 12.73 -11.48 0.09
C GLY A 143 11.70 -10.39 0.39
N PHE A 144 12.13 -9.15 0.70
CA PHE A 144 11.25 -8.00 0.89
C PHE A 144 11.95 -6.67 0.61
N SER A 145 11.17 -5.63 0.29
CA SER A 145 11.67 -4.26 0.22
C SER A 145 10.60 -3.21 0.49
N ASN A 146 11.05 -2.03 0.89
CA ASN A 146 10.24 -0.82 0.87
C ASN A 146 10.40 -0.11 -0.48
N ASN A 147 9.30 0.01 -1.21
CA ASN A 147 9.26 0.56 -2.55
C ASN A 147 8.63 1.95 -2.53
N HIS A 148 9.42 2.96 -2.84
CA HIS A 148 9.01 4.35 -2.99
C HIS A 148 8.65 4.61 -4.46
N LEU A 149 7.36 4.77 -4.75
CA LEU A 149 6.86 4.71 -6.11
C LEU A 149 6.63 6.10 -6.70
N LEU A 150 7.39 6.41 -7.75
CA LEU A 150 7.35 7.67 -8.48
C LEU A 150 6.56 7.51 -9.77
N THR A 151 5.64 8.44 -10.06
CA THR A 151 5.03 8.50 -11.39
C THR A 151 4.38 9.86 -11.63
N ALA A 152 4.41 10.31 -12.88
CA ALA A 152 3.62 11.45 -13.35
C ALA A 152 2.34 11.03 -14.09
N ASP A 153 2.11 9.74 -14.36
CA ASP A 153 0.87 9.29 -14.98
C ASP A 153 -0.25 9.23 -13.91
N PRO A 154 -1.31 10.05 -14.02
CA PRO A 154 -2.39 10.09 -13.03
C PRO A 154 -3.15 8.76 -12.92
N ARG A 155 -3.17 7.93 -13.97
CA ARG A 155 -3.82 6.61 -13.96
C ARG A 155 -3.01 5.62 -13.12
N VAL A 156 -1.69 5.59 -13.31
CA VAL A 156 -0.77 4.77 -12.51
C VAL A 156 -0.80 5.24 -11.06
N ALA A 157 -0.75 6.55 -10.82
CA ALA A 157 -0.85 7.13 -9.48
C ALA A 157 -2.15 6.73 -8.76
N LYS A 158 -3.29 6.81 -9.45
CA LYS A 158 -4.59 6.41 -8.89
C LYS A 158 -4.61 4.91 -8.54
N LEU A 159 -4.04 4.06 -9.40
CA LEU A 159 -3.95 2.63 -9.14
C LEU A 159 -3.08 2.36 -7.91
N LEU A 160 -1.87 2.90 -7.85
CA LEU A 160 -0.93 2.70 -6.74
C LEU A 160 -1.52 3.17 -5.40
N ARG A 161 -2.20 4.32 -5.38
CA ARG A 161 -2.91 4.79 -4.17
C ARG A 161 -4.06 3.90 -3.73
N SER A 162 -4.64 3.13 -4.64
CA SER A 162 -5.71 2.17 -4.34
C SER A 162 -5.20 0.84 -3.78
N VAL A 163 -3.89 0.57 -3.88
CA VAL A 163 -3.28 -0.67 -3.38
C VAL A 163 -3.35 -0.70 -1.86
N ARG A 164 -3.63 -1.88 -1.30
CA ARG A 164 -3.76 -2.09 0.14
C ARG A 164 -3.04 -3.35 0.60
N PRO A 165 -2.70 -3.48 1.89
CA PRO A 165 -2.18 -4.71 2.44
C PRO A 165 -3.02 -5.93 2.06
N GLY A 166 -2.34 -7.02 1.71
CA GLY A 166 -2.89 -8.25 1.15
C GLY A 166 -3.03 -8.28 -0.37
N ASP A 167 -2.94 -7.14 -1.07
CA ASP A 167 -2.99 -7.14 -2.54
C ASP A 167 -1.71 -7.73 -3.13
N GLN A 168 -1.87 -8.52 -4.20
CA GLN A 168 -0.75 -8.99 -5.02
C GLN A 168 -0.62 -8.08 -6.24
N ILE A 169 0.59 -7.62 -6.51
CA ILE A 169 0.85 -6.57 -7.49
C ILE A 169 1.98 -6.95 -8.45
N VAL A 170 2.00 -6.26 -9.58
CA VAL A 170 3.13 -6.15 -10.49
C VAL A 170 3.42 -4.67 -10.68
N VAL A 171 4.69 -4.28 -10.52
CA VAL A 171 5.19 -2.92 -10.76
C VAL A 171 6.35 -3.00 -11.73
N ARG A 172 6.34 -2.15 -12.75
CA ARG A 172 7.36 -2.09 -13.80
C ARG A 172 7.82 -0.67 -14.05
N GLY A 173 9.11 -0.54 -14.31
CA GLY A 173 9.73 0.70 -14.73
C GLY A 173 11.22 0.65 -14.42
N TRP A 174 11.71 1.60 -13.61
CA TRP A 174 13.14 1.72 -13.32
C TRP A 174 13.43 1.95 -11.86
N LEU A 175 14.48 1.32 -11.34
CA LEU A 175 15.15 1.86 -10.16
C LEU A 175 15.80 3.18 -10.58
N ALA A 176 15.44 4.27 -9.91
CA ALA A 176 15.85 5.61 -10.30
C ALA A 176 16.19 6.47 -9.09
N GLU A 177 17.18 7.33 -9.27
CA GLU A 177 17.38 8.46 -8.38
C GLU A 177 16.52 9.62 -8.87
N TYR A 178 16.11 10.51 -7.96
CA TYR A 178 15.42 11.72 -8.37
C TYR A 178 15.68 12.87 -7.40
N GLY A 179 15.39 14.08 -7.86
CA GLY A 179 15.42 15.25 -7.01
C GLY A 179 15.05 16.51 -7.77
N HIS A 180 15.02 17.63 -7.05
CA HIS A 180 14.75 18.95 -7.60
C HIS A 180 15.57 20.01 -6.87
N ASP A 181 15.68 21.18 -7.50
CA ASP A 181 16.34 22.35 -6.92
C ASP A 181 15.35 23.48 -6.59
N ALA A 182 14.05 23.20 -6.70
CA ALA A 182 13.00 24.14 -6.32
C ALA A 182 12.95 24.37 -4.79
N GLY A 183 13.38 25.55 -4.34
CA GLY A 183 13.44 25.89 -2.91
C GLY A 183 14.67 25.26 -2.24
N MET A 184 14.44 24.41 -1.24
CA MET A 184 15.52 23.62 -0.63
C MET A 184 15.86 22.44 -1.56
N PRO A 185 17.13 22.30 -2.01
CA PRO A 185 17.51 21.18 -2.86
C PRO A 185 17.20 19.83 -2.21
N PHE A 186 16.58 18.96 -2.99
CA PHE A 186 16.23 17.61 -2.60
C PHE A 186 16.86 16.63 -3.57
N ARG A 187 17.46 15.56 -3.04
CA ARG A 187 18.01 14.45 -3.80
C ARG A 187 17.72 13.16 -3.05
N ARG A 188 17.34 12.13 -3.78
CA ARG A 188 17.05 10.81 -3.25
C ARG A 188 17.56 9.73 -4.19
N GLY A 189 18.35 8.82 -3.62
CA GLY A 189 18.89 7.66 -4.32
C GLY A 189 17.91 6.49 -4.38
N THR A 190 18.42 5.36 -4.85
CA THR A 190 17.71 4.08 -4.91
C THR A 190 18.66 2.95 -4.53
N SER A 191 18.20 1.97 -3.76
CA SER A 191 18.95 0.73 -3.60
C SER A 191 18.96 -0.05 -4.91
N VAL A 192 20.12 -0.60 -5.24
CA VAL A 192 20.34 -1.54 -6.35
C VAL A 192 20.86 -2.89 -5.84
N ARG A 193 20.81 -3.10 -4.52
CA ARG A 193 21.24 -4.31 -3.81
C ARG A 193 20.03 -4.94 -3.12
N ARG A 194 20.17 -6.22 -2.76
CA ARG A 194 19.12 -6.99 -2.04
C ARG A 194 19.48 -7.27 -0.59
N ASP A 195 20.75 -7.10 -0.25
CA ASP A 195 21.36 -7.43 1.05
C ASP A 195 21.64 -6.19 1.90
N ASP A 196 21.29 -4.99 1.42
CA ASP A 196 21.47 -3.76 2.17
C ASP A 196 20.35 -3.55 3.20
N THR A 197 20.70 -2.91 4.31
CA THR A 197 19.80 -2.72 5.45
C THR A 197 19.86 -1.29 5.95
N GLY A 198 18.81 -0.84 6.65
CA GLY A 198 18.73 0.50 7.23
C GLY A 198 18.53 1.62 6.20
N ASN A 199 19.06 2.80 6.53
CA ASN A 199 18.93 4.00 5.70
C ASN A 199 19.71 3.83 4.38
N GLY A 200 19.00 3.55 3.30
CA GLY A 200 19.60 3.32 1.96
C GLY A 200 19.00 2.11 1.25
N ALA A 201 18.46 1.15 1.99
CA ALA A 201 17.86 -0.09 1.47
C ALA A 201 16.50 0.09 0.77
N CYS A 202 16.05 1.33 0.57
CA CYS A 202 14.80 1.61 -0.11
C CYS A 202 14.98 1.63 -1.61
N GLU A 203 14.03 1.02 -2.29
CA GLU A 203 13.95 1.05 -3.74
C GLU A 203 13.10 2.24 -4.15
N THR A 204 13.73 3.24 -4.76
CA THR A 204 13.03 4.32 -5.44
C THR A 204 12.77 3.87 -6.87
N VAL A 205 11.49 3.73 -7.22
CA VAL A 205 11.06 3.16 -8.49
C VAL A 205 10.30 4.21 -9.29
N TRP A 206 10.81 4.59 -10.46
CA TRP A 206 10.00 5.23 -11.48
C TRP A 206 9.07 4.21 -12.13
N VAL A 207 7.76 4.39 -11.95
CA VAL A 207 6.74 3.44 -12.40
C VAL A 207 6.12 3.87 -13.71
N GLU A 208 6.25 2.99 -14.70
CA GLU A 208 5.60 3.10 -16.02
C GLU A 208 4.32 2.28 -16.09
N GLU A 209 4.33 1.07 -15.50
CA GLU A 209 3.18 0.17 -15.47
C GLU A 209 3.01 -0.37 -14.05
N ALA A 210 1.76 -0.39 -13.57
CA ALA A 210 1.39 -1.10 -12.37
C ALA A 210 0.10 -1.89 -12.62
N ARG A 211 -0.04 -3.03 -11.96
CA ARG A 211 -1.25 -3.86 -12.00
C ARG A 211 -1.45 -4.53 -10.65
N VAL A 212 -2.71 -4.58 -10.19
CA VAL A 212 -3.09 -5.46 -9.08
C VAL A 212 -3.54 -6.79 -9.68
N THR A 213 -2.73 -7.83 -9.52
CA THR A 213 -3.02 -9.18 -10.04
C THR A 213 -4.09 -9.88 -9.23
N ARG A 214 -4.16 -9.59 -7.92
CA ARG A 214 -5.23 -10.08 -7.04
C ARG A 214 -5.48 -9.11 -5.89
N ARG A 215 -6.76 -8.75 -5.68
CA ARG A 215 -7.20 -7.96 -4.53
C ARG A 215 -7.45 -8.87 -3.33
N ALA A 216 -6.93 -8.52 -2.16
CA ALA A 216 -7.31 -9.21 -0.92
C ALA A 216 -8.68 -8.76 -0.40
N ASN A 217 -9.38 -9.69 0.25
CA ASN A 217 -10.57 -9.43 1.07
C ASN A 217 -11.61 -8.52 0.41
N ALA A 218 -11.87 -8.67 -0.90
CA ALA A 218 -12.74 -7.76 -1.65
C ALA A 218 -14.14 -7.62 -1.02
N GLY A 219 -14.70 -8.73 -0.52
CA GLY A 219 -15.98 -8.74 0.21
C GLY A 219 -15.95 -7.87 1.47
N TRP A 220 -14.93 -8.03 2.33
CA TRP A 220 -14.79 -7.21 3.55
C TRP A 220 -14.51 -5.75 3.25
N ARG A 221 -13.77 -5.46 2.17
CA ARG A 221 -13.55 -4.08 1.71
C ARG A 221 -14.84 -3.43 1.23
N ALA A 222 -15.73 -4.18 0.57
CA ALA A 222 -17.05 -3.71 0.16
C ALA A 222 -18.05 -3.61 1.33
N ALA A 223 -17.91 -4.45 2.36
CA ALA A 223 -18.77 -4.45 3.53
C ALA A 223 -18.71 -3.12 4.31
N VAL A 224 -17.56 -2.43 4.33
CA VAL A 224 -17.41 -1.15 5.04
C VAL A 224 -18.31 -0.05 4.48
N PRO A 225 -18.24 0.34 3.19
CA PRO A 225 -19.13 1.36 2.65
C PRO A 225 -20.60 0.93 2.68
N VAL A 226 -20.91 -0.35 2.43
CA VAL A 226 -22.28 -0.89 2.53
C VAL A 226 -22.83 -0.74 3.95
N GLY A 227 -22.04 -1.09 4.96
CA GLY A 227 -22.40 -0.91 6.36
C GLY A 227 -22.62 0.57 6.72
N TRP A 228 -21.77 1.48 6.24
CA TRP A 228 -21.99 2.92 6.47
C TRP A 228 -23.28 3.45 5.82
N ILE A 229 -23.61 2.99 4.61
CA ILE A 229 -24.89 3.33 3.97
C ILE A 229 -26.05 2.82 4.83
N GLY A 230 -25.96 1.59 5.34
CA GLY A 230 -26.97 1.02 6.24
C GLY A 230 -27.13 1.81 7.55
N VAL A 231 -26.03 2.28 8.14
CA VAL A 231 -26.06 3.18 9.30
C VAL A 231 -26.79 4.49 8.96
N LEU A 232 -26.45 5.13 7.85
CA LEU A 232 -27.08 6.39 7.43
C LEU A 232 -28.58 6.22 7.18
N LEU A 233 -28.98 5.16 6.47
CA LEU A 233 -30.39 4.85 6.24
C LEU A 233 -31.13 4.61 7.56
N SER A 234 -30.51 3.91 8.50
CA SER A 234 -31.12 3.67 9.80
C SER A 234 -31.32 4.93 10.64
N LEU A 235 -30.38 5.87 10.56
CA LEU A 235 -30.51 7.20 11.19
C LEU A 235 -31.63 8.02 10.54
N ILE A 236 -31.74 7.99 9.21
CA ILE A 236 -32.85 8.63 8.49
C ILE A 236 -34.19 8.03 8.93
N PHE A 237 -34.31 6.71 8.98
CA PHE A 237 -35.53 6.04 9.45
C PHE A 237 -35.82 6.37 10.91
N TRP A 238 -34.82 6.51 11.77
CA TRP A 238 -35.03 6.89 13.15
C TRP A 238 -35.67 8.29 13.29
N VAL A 239 -35.30 9.23 12.42
CA VAL A 239 -35.90 10.58 12.37
C VAL A 239 -37.32 10.55 11.78
N LEU A 240 -37.56 9.72 10.77
CA LEU A 240 -38.82 9.70 10.04
C LEU A 240 -39.90 8.82 10.69
N LEU A 241 -39.52 7.85 11.52
CA LEU A 241 -40.49 6.99 12.20
C LEU A 241 -41.21 7.76 13.31
N PRO A 242 -42.54 7.59 13.46
CA PRO A 242 -43.28 8.21 14.55
C PRO A 242 -42.73 7.76 15.91
N PRO A 243 -42.93 8.53 16.99
CA PRO A 243 -42.56 8.12 18.33
C PRO A 243 -43.14 6.75 18.66
N ARG A 244 -42.39 5.95 19.42
CA ARG A 244 -42.95 4.70 19.95
C ARG A 244 -44.06 5.07 20.92
N ASP A 245 -45.25 4.50 20.73
CA ASP A 245 -46.30 4.55 21.74
C ASP A 245 -45.75 3.95 23.03
N VAL A 246 -45.81 4.74 24.11
CA VAL A 246 -45.35 4.35 25.44
C VAL A 246 -46.58 3.86 26.19
N ASP A 247 -46.94 2.60 25.97
CA ASP A 247 -47.90 1.87 26.82
C ASP A 247 -47.16 1.14 27.94
#